data_AF-A0A6F8XRK5-F1
#
_entry.id   AF-A0A6F8XRK5-F1
#
_cell.length_a   1.000
_cell.length_b   1.000
_cell.length_c   1.000
_cell.angle_alpha   90.00
_cell.angle_beta   90.00
_cell.angle_gamma   90.00
#
_symmetry.space_group_name_H-M   'P 1'
#
loop_
_entity.id
_entity.type
_entity.pdbx_description
1 polymer ?
#
loop_
_entity_poly.entity_id
_entity_poly.type
_entity_poly.pdbx_seq_one_letter_code
_entity_poly.pdbx_strand_id
1 'polypeptide(L)'
;MSRHLAMRRAAQSGADAMVERLRELVSYESPPGDRRRLAACAELLAGWGEAVLGRPPRRIVHDGLPHLLWPATDQTVLLLAHFDTVWPAHTIESWPFQVTGAVATGPGSAT
;
A
#
# COMPACT_ATOMS: atom_id res chain seq x y z
N MET A 1 -24.45 -6.87 -19.02
CA MET A 1 -23.20 -7.49 -18.50
C MET A 1 -23.31 -7.61 -16.98
N SER A 2 -23.02 -8.77 -16.37
CA SER A 2 -23.08 -8.90 -14.91
C SER A 2 -22.01 -8.04 -14.23
N ARG A 3 -22.37 -7.38 -13.11
CA ARG A 3 -21.51 -6.45 -12.35
C ARG A 3 -20.14 -7.04 -11.98
N HIS A 4 -20.08 -8.34 -11.69
CA HIS A 4 -18.84 -9.04 -11.37
C HIS A 4 -17.89 -9.19 -12.58
N LEU A 5 -18.41 -9.39 -13.79
CA LEU A 5 -17.59 -9.44 -15.02
C LEU A 5 -16.98 -8.07 -15.34
N ALA A 6 -17.74 -7.00 -15.13
CA ALA A 6 -17.24 -5.64 -15.29
C ALA A 6 -16.10 -5.34 -14.29
N MET A 7 -16.27 -5.73 -13.02
CA MET A 7 -15.25 -5.56 -11.99
C MET A 7 -13.95 -6.31 -12.33
N ARG A 8 -14.06 -7.57 -12.77
CA ARG A 8 -12.89 -8.35 -13.20
C ARG A 8 -12.15 -7.71 -14.37
N ARG A 9 -12.87 -7.21 -15.38
CA ARG A 9 -12.26 -6.51 -16.51
C ARG A 9 -11.54 -5.24 -16.08
N ALA A 10 -12.17 -4.44 -15.22
CA ALA A 10 -11.55 -3.23 -14.69
C ALA A 10 -10.27 -3.54 -13.90
N ALA A 11 -10.29 -4.58 -13.06
CA ALA A 11 -9.11 -5.05 -12.34
C ALA A 11 -8.00 -5.53 -13.30
N GLN A 12 -8.37 -6.31 -14.33
CA GLN A 12 -7.42 -6.79 -15.34
C GLN A 12 -6.76 -5.64 -16.10
N SER A 13 -7.53 -4.61 -16.50
CA SER A 13 -6.99 -3.43 -17.17
C SER A 13 -6.12 -2.55 -16.28
N GLY A 14 -6.21 -2.69 -14.96
CA GLY A 14 -5.43 -1.94 -13.98
C GLY A 14 -4.17 -2.66 -13.49
N ALA A 15 -3.86 -3.85 -14.02
CA ALA A 15 -2.77 -4.69 -13.50
C ALA A 15 -1.40 -3.98 -13.56
N ASP A 16 -1.07 -3.33 -14.68
CA ASP A 16 0.22 -2.63 -14.83
C ASP A 16 0.36 -1.47 -13.83
N ALA A 17 -0.72 -0.70 -13.65
CA ALA A 17 -0.74 0.38 -12.66
C ALA A 17 -0.62 -0.14 -11.22
N MET A 18 -1.14 -1.35 -10.94
CA MET A 18 -0.99 -2.00 -9.64
C MET A 18 0.45 -2.47 -9.40
N VAL A 19 1.11 -3.02 -10.42
CA VAL A 19 2.53 -3.41 -10.33
C VAL A 19 3.43 -2.19 -10.11
N GLU A 20 3.15 -1.08 -10.78
CA GLU A 20 3.94 0.15 -10.58
C GLU A 20 3.71 0.76 -9.21
N ARG A 21 2.47 0.76 -8.70
CA ARG A 21 2.21 1.15 -7.30
C ARG A 21 2.90 0.23 -6.30
N LEU A 22 2.97 -1.07 -6.58
CA LEU A 22 3.71 -1.99 -5.72
C LEU A 22 5.21 -1.66 -5.72
N ARG A 23 5.80 -1.37 -6.89
CA ARG A 23 7.19 -0.91 -7.02
C ARG A 23 7.43 0.36 -6.19
N GLU A 24 6.54 1.33 -6.29
CA GLU A 24 6.62 2.59 -5.52
C GLU A 24 6.48 2.32 -4.01
N LEU A 25 5.53 1.50 -3.59
CA LEU A 25 5.36 1.18 -2.16
C LEU A 25 6.59 0.48 -1.57
N VAL A 26 7.18 -0.47 -2.32
CA VAL A 26 8.40 -1.18 -1.89
C VAL A 26 9.59 -0.21 -1.78
N SER A 27 9.68 0.81 -2.64
CA SER A 27 10.79 1.77 -2.62
C SER A 27 10.78 2.72 -1.42
N TYR A 28 9.65 2.87 -0.72
CA TYR A 28 9.57 3.71 0.46
C TYR A 28 10.25 3.09 1.70
N GLU A 29 10.43 1.76 1.72
CA GLU A 29 10.94 0.96 2.85
C GLU A 29 10.33 1.33 4.21
N SER A 30 9.61 0.42 4.85
CA SER A 30 8.90 0.69 6.10
C SER A 30 9.29 -0.27 7.24
N PRO A 31 10.52 -0.23 7.76
CA PRO A 31 10.94 -1.12 8.84
C PRO A 31 10.09 -0.95 10.11
N PRO A 32 10.00 -1.96 10.99
CA PRO A 32 9.25 -1.84 12.22
C PRO A 32 9.85 -0.76 13.12
N GLY A 33 9.02 0.16 13.60
CA GLY A 33 9.44 1.20 14.55
C GLY A 33 10.24 2.38 13.97
N ASP A 34 10.62 2.35 12.68
CA ASP A 34 11.25 3.52 12.03
C ASP A 34 10.19 4.60 11.75
N ARG A 35 9.98 5.48 12.72
CA ARG A 35 8.95 6.53 12.67
C ARG A 35 9.06 7.42 11.43
N ARG A 36 10.28 7.71 10.95
CA ARG A 36 10.48 8.60 9.80
C ARG A 36 10.02 7.93 8.52
N ARG A 37 10.45 6.69 8.30
CA ARG A 37 10.08 5.91 7.12
C ARG A 37 8.60 5.54 7.12
N LEU A 38 8.06 5.18 8.29
CA LEU A 38 6.63 4.91 8.46
C LEU A 38 5.77 6.16 8.21
N ALA A 39 6.22 7.35 8.64
CA ALA A 39 5.54 8.59 8.31
C ALA A 39 5.54 8.87 6.80
N ALA A 40 6.69 8.70 6.12
CA ALA A 40 6.76 8.88 4.67
C ALA A 40 5.84 7.91 3.92
N CYS A 41 5.82 6.63 4.32
CA CYS A 41 4.93 5.62 3.75
C CYS A 41 3.45 5.94 4.01
N ALA A 42 3.10 6.42 5.21
CA ALA A 42 1.74 6.86 5.52
C ALA A 42 1.31 8.07 4.67
N GLU A 43 2.21 9.01 4.37
CA GLU A 43 1.90 10.14 3.49
C GLU A 43 1.64 9.70 2.04
N LEU A 44 2.43 8.76 1.52
CA LEU A 44 2.19 8.14 0.21
C LEU A 44 0.79 7.51 0.14
N LEU A 45 0.48 6.65 1.12
CA LEU A 45 -0.80 5.94 1.18
C LEU A 45 -1.99 6.88 1.41
N ALA A 46 -1.81 7.96 2.18
CA ALA A 46 -2.82 8.99 2.35
C ALA A 46 -3.15 9.69 1.02
N GLY A 47 -2.13 10.03 0.23
CA GLY A 47 -2.31 10.63 -1.10
C GLY A 47 -3.03 9.70 -2.07
N TRP A 48 -2.64 8.42 -2.13
CA TRP A 48 -3.34 7.43 -2.96
C TRP A 48 -4.79 7.22 -2.52
N GLY A 49 -5.02 7.07 -1.21
CA GLY A 49 -6.36 6.87 -0.66
C GLY A 49 -7.26 8.08 -0.91
N GLU A 50 -6.75 9.31 -0.79
CA GLU A 50 -7.50 10.53 -1.10
C GLU A 50 -7.87 10.61 -2.58
N ALA A 51 -6.94 10.31 -3.49
CA ALA A 51 -7.21 10.31 -4.93
C ALA A 51 -8.30 9.29 -5.33
N VAL A 52 -8.39 8.16 -4.63
CA VAL A 52 -9.38 7.10 -4.91
C VAL A 52 -10.71 7.35 -4.20
N LEU A 53 -10.70 7.80 -2.95
CA LEU A 53 -11.88 7.94 -2.10
C LEU A 53 -12.48 9.35 -2.12
N GLY A 54 -11.79 10.32 -2.74
CA GLY A 54 -12.21 11.73 -2.82
C GLY A 54 -12.16 12.48 -1.49
N ARG A 55 -11.48 11.94 -0.48
CA ARG A 55 -11.37 12.53 0.86
C ARG A 55 -10.12 12.05 1.61
N PRO A 56 -9.52 12.89 2.46
CA PRO A 56 -8.34 12.51 3.22
C PRO A 56 -8.66 11.47 4.31
N PRO A 57 -7.68 10.68 4.75
CA PRO A 57 -7.81 9.85 5.94
C PRO A 57 -7.89 10.70 7.21
N ARG A 58 -8.52 10.16 8.24
CA ARG A 58 -8.20 10.54 9.62
C ARG A 58 -6.86 9.92 9.97
N ARG A 59 -5.85 10.77 10.21
CA ARG A 59 -4.54 10.35 10.73
C ARG A 59 -4.63 10.15 12.23
N ILE A 60 -4.18 8.99 12.71
CA ILE A 60 -4.11 8.63 14.13
C ILE A 60 -2.66 8.29 14.43
N VAL A 61 -2.10 8.86 15.49
CA VAL A 61 -0.76 8.53 15.96
C VAL A 61 -0.89 7.80 17.29
N HIS A 62 -0.33 6.58 17.34
CA HIS A 62 -0.30 5.75 18.53
C HIS A 62 1.16 5.32 18.78
N ASP A 63 1.70 5.59 19.96
CA ASP A 63 3.11 5.37 20.32
C ASP A 63 4.14 5.98 19.34
N GLY A 64 3.74 7.06 18.67
CA GLY A 64 4.53 7.74 17.65
C GLY A 64 4.49 7.08 16.27
N LEU A 65 3.64 6.08 16.06
CA LEU A 65 3.45 5.39 14.78
C LEU A 65 2.15 5.84 14.08
N PRO A 66 2.21 6.14 12.77
CA PRO A 66 1.07 6.63 12.02
C PRO A 66 0.10 5.51 11.65
N HIS A 67 -1.20 5.80 11.72
CA HIS A 67 -2.30 4.96 11.28
C HIS A 67 -3.26 5.80 10.44
N LEU A 68 -3.79 5.21 9.36
CA LEU A 68 -4.73 5.88 8.46
C LEU A 68 -6.10 5.22 8.56
N LEU A 69 -7.13 6.03 8.84
CA LEU A 69 -8.51 5.57 8.96
C LEU A 69 -9.42 6.34 8.01
N TRP A 70 -10.12 5.63 7.14
CA TRP A 70 -11.22 6.18 6.34
C TRP A 70 -12.57 5.62 6.85
N PRO A 71 -13.33 6.39 7.64
CA PRO A 71 -14.63 5.92 8.15
C PRO A 71 -15.64 5.77 7.02
N ALA A 72 -16.27 4.61 6.85
CA ALA A 72 -17.35 4.44 5.88
C ALA A 72 -18.69 4.93 6.47
N THR A 73 -19.58 5.46 5.63
CA THR A 73 -20.99 5.65 5.98
C THR A 73 -21.66 4.28 6.01
N ASP A 74 -22.46 3.99 7.04
CA ASP A 74 -23.16 2.70 7.22
C ASP A 74 -22.23 1.49 7.10
N GLN A 75 -21.13 1.52 7.87
CA GLN A 75 -20.08 0.50 7.87
C GLN A 75 -20.63 -0.90 8.19
N THR A 76 -20.45 -1.83 7.25
CA THR A 76 -20.72 -3.26 7.44
C THR A 76 -19.47 -4.13 7.27
N VAL A 77 -18.39 -3.57 6.72
CA VAL A 77 -17.12 -4.25 6.45
C VAL A 77 -15.95 -3.35 6.87
N LEU A 78 -14.89 -3.96 7.40
CA LEU A 78 -13.59 -3.34 7.67
C LEU A 78 -12.54 -3.92 6.72
N LEU A 79 -11.83 -3.05 6.00
CA LEU A 79 -10.59 -3.39 5.31
C LEU A 79 -9.42 -2.94 6.19
N LEU A 80 -8.58 -3.89 6.60
CA LEU A 80 -7.42 -3.65 7.45
C LEU A 80 -6.16 -4.21 6.78
N ALA A 81 -5.11 -3.39 6.75
CA ALA A 81 -3.78 -3.76 6.29
C ALA A 81 -2.74 -3.05 7.15
N HIS A 82 -1.54 -3.61 7.21
CA HIS A 82 -0.36 -2.95 7.78
C HIS A 82 0.61 -2.62 6.64
N PHE A 83 1.39 -1.56 6.82
CA PHE A 83 2.35 -1.11 5.81
C PHE A 83 3.79 -1.12 6.31
N ASP A 84 4.02 -1.47 7.59
CA ASP A 84 5.35 -1.84 8.06
C ASP A 84 5.74 -3.22 7.53
N THR A 85 7.03 -3.44 7.36
CA THR A 85 7.60 -4.71 6.93
C THR A 85 8.55 -5.21 8.01
N VAL A 86 8.93 -6.48 7.97
CA VAL A 86 9.95 -7.03 8.88
C VAL A 86 11.39 -6.73 8.44
N TRP A 87 11.58 -6.02 7.33
CA TRP A 87 12.88 -5.81 6.71
C TRP A 87 13.57 -4.54 7.26
N PRO A 88 14.87 -4.59 7.56
CA PRO A 88 15.63 -3.40 7.93
C PRO A 88 15.63 -2.35 6.82
N ALA A 89 15.90 -1.09 7.19
CA ALA A 89 16.20 -0.04 6.22
C ALA A 89 17.38 -0.44 5.32
N HIS A 90 17.39 0.06 4.09
CA HIS A 90 18.42 -0.22 3.07
C HIS A 90 18.42 -1.65 2.51
N THR A 91 17.42 -2.47 2.83
CA THR A 91 17.28 -3.82 2.24
C THR A 91 17.09 -3.72 0.71
N ILE A 92 16.45 -2.64 0.23
CA ILE A 92 16.23 -2.46 -1.21
C ILE A 92 17.52 -2.34 -2.04
N GLU A 93 18.65 -1.97 -1.41
CA GLU A 93 19.93 -1.83 -2.09
C GLU A 93 20.49 -3.17 -2.57
N SER A 94 20.22 -4.25 -1.82
CA SER A 94 20.63 -5.62 -2.18
C SER A 94 19.51 -6.44 -2.81
N TRP A 95 18.25 -6.12 -2.49
CA TRP A 95 17.07 -6.77 -3.03
C TRP A 95 16.10 -5.72 -3.58
N PRO A 96 16.35 -5.19 -4.79
CA PRO A 96 15.46 -4.21 -5.42
C PRO A 96 14.15 -4.86 -5.87
N PHE A 97 13.10 -4.04 -6.04
CA PHE A 97 11.86 -4.53 -6.62
C PHE A 97 12.06 -4.96 -8.09
N GLN A 98 11.73 -6.21 -8.40
CA GLN A 98 11.90 -6.79 -9.73
C GLN A 98 10.63 -7.56 -10.14
N VAL A 99 10.39 -7.61 -11.44
CA VAL A 99 9.32 -8.43 -12.03
C VAL A 99 9.97 -9.38 -13.03
N THR A 100 9.72 -10.67 -12.88
CA THR A 100 10.20 -11.72 -13.81
C THR A 100 9.03 -12.61 -14.17
N GLY A 101 8.58 -12.52 -15.43
CA GLY A 101 7.36 -13.19 -15.88
C GLY A 101 6.16 -12.70 -15.07
N ALA A 102 5.48 -13.61 -14.37
CA ALA A 102 4.31 -13.32 -13.54
C ALA A 102 4.65 -13.07 -12.05
N VAL A 103 5.94 -13.05 -11.68
CA VAL A 103 6.37 -12.93 -10.28
C VAL A 103 6.97 -11.56 -10.05
N ALA A 104 6.48 -10.87 -9.02
CA ALA A 104 7.09 -9.68 -8.46
C ALA A 104 7.84 -10.05 -7.17
N THR A 105 9.02 -9.49 -6.95
CA THR A 105 9.85 -9.74 -5.76
C THR A 105 10.46 -8.44 -5.26
N GLY A 106 10.67 -8.36 -3.95
CA GLY A 106 11.16 -7.20 -3.23
C GLY A 106 10.79 -7.26 -1.74
N PRO A 107 11.46 -6.48 -0.87
CA PRO A 107 11.13 -6.42 0.56
C PRO A 107 9.67 -6.02 0.77
N GLY A 108 8.92 -6.87 1.45
CA GLY A 108 7.51 -6.62 1.77
C GLY A 108 6.52 -6.92 0.63
N SER A 109 6.97 -7.22 -0.59
CA SER A 109 6.10 -7.90 -1.56
C SER A 109 6.00 -9.37 -1.17
N ALA A 110 4.83 -9.82 -0.74
CA ALA A 110 4.60 -11.23 -0.44
C ALA A 110 4.86 -12.06 -1.71
N THR A 111 5.94 -12.83 -1.69
CA THR A 111 6.28 -13.81 -2.72
C THR A 111 5.55 -15.12 -2.46
#